data_AF-R8BGP9-F1
#
_entry.id   AF-R8BGP9-F1
#
_cell.length_a   1.000
_cell.length_b   1.000
_cell.length_c   1.000
_cell.angle_alpha   90.00
_cell.angle_beta   90.00
_cell.angle_gamma   90.00
#
_symmetry.space_group_name_H-M   'P 1'
#
loop_
_entity.id
_entity.type
_entity.pdbx_description
1 polymer ?
#
loop_
_entity_poly.entity_id
_entity_poly.type
_entity_poly.pdbx_seq_one_letter_code
_entity_poly.pdbx_strand_id
1 'polypeptide(L)'
;MRPAFVAFDTTGTAIQAEVDHDNKYIEYLGWTFYTRFDKDVGVQFYEVYFKGEKIFYELALQDAVCSVSRVIPGYDCPYGSTYFNVTYTEDTEIYEVPNAICIFQTDIGYVQANYYRPDDNGLWGPCIQETIAGTLHTHVMNFKADFDLINPNNTFYKVDIIVENITQPWFPERGTFEMMRYNITELQTEDEGLLPVPANGQSMYTIANKDALNEWGNPRGYRILPDLSNVVLASKLSPFFLKSAEYAKQPFAISRHHDTEPAASAGLGQNVPEAPLVEFWKFFDGESLVQEDIVAWVNLGMHHYTRAEDIPNTLMSEAHSNTFFAPQNWGNTELTKDLANSIIFEANSNDDFVPYTNDVEPPNCMALLPSDTLPGVFTS
;
A
#
# COMPACT_ATOMS: atom_id res chain seq x y z
N MET A 1 -27.09 11.77 18.12
CA MET A 1 -27.54 12.11 16.75
C MET A 1 -26.71 13.31 16.32
N ARG A 2 -25.53 13.07 15.74
CA ARG A 2 -24.67 14.15 15.21
C ARG A 2 -25.14 14.45 13.78
N PRO A 3 -25.08 15.71 13.31
CA PRO A 3 -25.42 16.03 11.94
C PRO A 3 -24.39 15.36 11.01
N ALA A 4 -24.86 14.60 10.03
CA ALA A 4 -24.04 14.20 8.89
C ALA A 4 -23.75 15.46 8.07
N PHE A 5 -22.48 15.74 7.80
CA PHE A 5 -22.05 16.93 7.07
C PHE A 5 -21.63 16.48 5.67
N VAL A 6 -22.62 16.39 4.77
CA VAL A 6 -22.34 16.14 3.35
C VAL A 6 -21.45 17.27 2.84
N ALA A 7 -20.18 16.96 2.58
CA ALA A 7 -19.26 17.88 1.95
C ALA A 7 -19.65 17.98 0.47
N PHE A 8 -20.24 19.10 0.10
CA PHE A 8 -20.40 19.48 -1.30
C PHE A 8 -19.10 20.14 -1.74
N ASP A 9 -18.53 19.72 -2.87
CA ASP A 9 -17.60 20.61 -3.55
C ASP A 9 -18.36 21.87 -4.01
N THR A 10 -17.61 22.84 -4.53
CA THR A 10 -18.18 24.06 -5.09
C THR A 10 -19.05 23.83 -6.34
N THR A 11 -19.23 22.59 -6.80
CA THR A 11 -20.03 22.19 -7.98
C THR A 11 -21.45 21.73 -7.63
N GLY A 12 -21.77 21.47 -6.35
CA GLY A 12 -23.06 20.87 -5.98
C GLY A 12 -23.22 19.42 -6.45
N THR A 13 -22.16 18.80 -6.98
CA THR A 13 -22.05 17.36 -7.14
C THR A 13 -21.62 16.81 -5.78
N ALA A 14 -22.34 15.83 -5.24
CA ALA A 14 -21.95 15.23 -3.97
C ALA A 14 -20.59 14.57 -4.16
N ILE A 15 -19.54 15.11 -3.52
CA ILE A 15 -18.39 14.29 -3.19
C ILE A 15 -18.99 13.18 -2.33
N GLN A 16 -18.86 11.92 -2.75
CA GLN A 16 -19.31 10.79 -1.92
C GLN A 16 -18.45 10.61 -0.66
N ALA A 17 -17.52 11.54 -0.41
CA ALA A 17 -16.64 11.60 0.74
C ALA A 17 -16.96 12.85 1.57
N GLU A 18 -17.15 12.68 2.88
CA GLU A 18 -17.18 13.76 3.84
C GLU A 18 -15.75 14.00 4.37
N VAL A 19 -15.31 15.25 4.39
CA VAL A 19 -13.97 15.64 4.83
C VAL A 19 -14.08 16.70 5.93
N ASP A 20 -13.59 16.37 7.12
CA ASP A 20 -13.39 17.32 8.20
C ASP A 20 -11.93 17.79 8.17
N HIS A 21 -11.74 19.00 7.63
CA HIS A 21 -10.40 19.60 7.50
C HIS A 21 -9.76 19.97 8.83
N ASP A 22 -10.54 20.26 9.87
CA ASP A 22 -10.01 20.67 11.18
C ASP A 22 -9.46 19.45 11.92
N ASN A 23 -10.18 18.34 11.86
CA ASN A 23 -9.79 17.08 12.50
C ASN A 23 -9.01 16.13 11.59
N LYS A 24 -8.80 16.50 10.32
CA LYS A 24 -8.13 15.68 9.29
C LYS A 24 -8.79 14.29 9.12
N TYR A 25 -10.10 14.25 9.26
CA TYR A 25 -10.92 13.03 9.21
C TYR A 25 -11.63 12.92 7.86
N ILE A 26 -11.71 11.69 7.33
CA ILE A 26 -12.31 11.37 6.05
C ILE A 26 -13.31 10.23 6.25
N GLU A 27 -14.49 10.37 5.66
CA GLU A 27 -15.49 9.32 5.54
C GLU A 27 -15.87 9.13 4.06
N TYR A 28 -15.86 7.91 3.54
CA TYR A 28 -16.14 7.62 2.14
C TYR A 28 -16.66 6.18 1.94
N LEU A 29 -17.89 6.02 1.43
CA LEU A 29 -18.48 4.70 1.10
C LEU A 29 -18.31 3.64 2.20
N GLY A 30 -18.54 4.04 3.45
CA GLY A 30 -18.40 3.19 4.64
C GLY A 30 -16.99 3.11 5.22
N TRP A 31 -15.98 3.67 4.56
CA TRP A 31 -14.65 3.87 5.15
C TRP A 31 -14.63 5.11 6.03
N THR A 32 -13.92 5.04 7.15
CA THR A 32 -13.62 6.21 7.97
C THR A 32 -12.20 6.13 8.49
N PHE A 33 -11.46 7.24 8.48
CA PHE A 33 -10.09 7.28 8.99
C PHE A 33 -9.61 8.70 9.24
N TYR A 34 -8.58 8.83 10.07
CA TYR A 34 -7.84 10.07 10.28
C TYR A 34 -6.57 10.08 9.44
N THR A 35 -6.16 11.26 9.01
CA THR A 35 -4.89 11.49 8.32
C THR A 35 -3.96 12.31 9.20
N ARG A 36 -2.69 11.92 9.24
CA ARG A 36 -1.61 12.64 9.89
C ARG A 36 -0.48 12.85 8.89
N PHE A 37 0.28 13.92 9.07
CA PHE A 37 1.55 14.11 8.38
C PHE A 37 2.67 14.26 9.40
N ASP A 38 3.79 13.61 9.13
CA ASP A 38 5.04 13.76 9.84
C ASP A 38 6.16 14.11 8.85
N LYS A 39 7.13 14.94 9.27
CA LYS A 39 8.22 15.36 8.38
C LYS A 39 9.14 14.21 7.96
N ASP A 40 9.29 13.20 8.81
CA ASP A 40 10.23 12.10 8.60
C ASP A 40 9.61 11.01 7.73
N VAL A 41 8.31 10.75 7.91
CA VAL A 41 7.64 9.60 7.27
C VAL A 41 6.43 9.96 6.40
N GLY A 42 6.09 11.24 6.28
CA GLY A 42 5.04 11.71 5.39
C GLY A 42 3.62 11.41 5.88
N VAL A 43 2.73 11.00 4.96
CA VAL A 43 1.30 10.77 5.24
C VAL A 43 1.10 9.44 5.95
N GLN A 44 0.26 9.47 6.98
CA GLN A 44 -0.13 8.32 7.79
C GLN A 44 -1.65 8.28 7.95
N PHE A 45 -2.21 7.09 8.06
CA PHE A 45 -3.62 6.85 8.32
C PHE A 45 -3.79 6.19 9.69
N TYR A 46 -4.74 6.70 10.48
CA TYR A 46 -5.04 6.16 11.81
C TYR A 46 -6.51 5.84 11.95
N GLU A 47 -6.80 4.85 12.80
CA GLU A 47 -8.16 4.47 13.17
C GLU A 47 -9.01 4.24 11.90
N VAL A 48 -8.56 3.28 11.08
CA VAL A 48 -9.18 2.95 9.79
C VAL A 48 -10.28 1.93 9.99
N TYR A 49 -11.52 2.32 9.70
CA TYR A 49 -12.69 1.45 9.79
C TYR A 49 -13.30 1.24 8.41
N PHE A 50 -13.95 0.10 8.23
CA PHE A 50 -14.85 -0.17 7.12
C PHE A 50 -16.20 -0.66 7.66
N LYS A 51 -17.29 0.01 7.26
CA LYS A 51 -18.66 -0.24 7.71
C LYS A 51 -18.80 -0.30 9.24
N GLY A 52 -18.05 0.56 9.93
CA GLY A 52 -18.06 0.69 11.40
C GLY A 52 -17.20 -0.33 12.15
N GLU A 53 -16.46 -1.20 11.44
CA GLU A 53 -15.55 -2.17 12.04
C GLU A 53 -14.09 -1.79 11.80
N LYS A 54 -13.26 -1.86 12.85
CA LYS A 54 -11.84 -1.48 12.79
C LYS A 54 -11.06 -2.49 11.95
N ILE A 55 -10.18 -1.97 11.08
CA ILE A 55 -9.27 -2.75 10.23
C ILE A 55 -7.82 -2.46 10.61
N PHE A 56 -7.47 -1.17 10.72
CA PHE A 56 -6.12 -0.73 11.10
C PHE A 56 -6.19 0.23 12.27
N TYR A 57 -5.25 0.09 13.21
CA TYR A 57 -4.91 1.18 14.12
C TYR A 57 -4.07 2.23 13.39
N GLU A 58 -3.04 1.79 12.65
CA GLU A 58 -2.08 2.62 11.94
C GLU A 58 -1.73 2.00 10.59
N LEU A 59 -1.73 2.81 9.53
CA LEU A 59 -1.13 2.50 8.25
C LEU A 59 -0.23 3.67 7.83
N ALA A 60 1.07 3.48 7.87
CA ALA A 60 2.04 4.57 7.73
C ALA A 60 3.26 4.14 6.93
N LEU A 61 3.73 5.01 6.03
CA LEU A 61 5.11 4.94 5.53
C LEU A 61 6.06 5.05 6.74
N GLN A 62 7.20 4.38 6.67
CA GLN A 62 8.18 4.30 7.76
C GLN A 62 9.55 4.80 7.33
N ASP A 63 9.93 4.48 6.11
CA ASP A 63 11.16 4.96 5.50
C ASP A 63 11.06 4.76 3.99
N ALA A 64 11.71 5.65 3.25
CA ALA A 64 11.86 5.55 1.81
C ALA A 64 13.27 5.98 1.45
N VAL A 65 13.94 5.17 0.65
CA VAL A 65 15.22 5.56 0.06
C VAL A 65 14.97 6.31 -1.25
N CYS A 66 14.35 7.51 -1.19
CA CYS A 66 14.44 8.66 -2.12
C CYS A 66 13.29 9.70 -1.92
N SER A 67 13.38 10.86 -2.61
CA SER A 67 12.76 12.17 -2.30
C SER A 67 11.27 12.34 -2.68
N VAL A 68 10.55 13.25 -1.99
CA VAL A 68 9.16 13.69 -2.26
C VAL A 68 9.07 15.15 -2.75
N SER A 69 7.97 15.53 -3.43
CA SER A 69 7.69 16.87 -4.01
C SER A 69 6.22 17.28 -3.90
N ARG A 70 5.90 18.57 -4.16
CA ARG A 70 4.53 19.14 -4.15
C ARG A 70 3.68 18.63 -5.33
N VAL A 71 2.37 18.39 -5.10
CA VAL A 71 1.43 17.95 -6.15
C VAL A 71 0.71 19.11 -6.89
N ILE A 72 0.53 18.96 -8.19
CA ILE A 72 -0.09 19.89 -9.14
C ILE A 72 -1.50 19.38 -9.51
N PRO A 73 -2.57 20.13 -9.18
CA PRO A 73 -3.93 19.73 -9.53
C PRO A 73 -4.17 19.57 -11.04
N GLY A 74 -4.89 18.52 -11.44
CA GLY A 74 -5.21 18.20 -12.84
C GLY A 74 -4.08 17.51 -13.62
N TYR A 75 -2.89 17.39 -13.03
CA TYR A 75 -1.76 16.64 -13.58
C TYR A 75 -1.37 15.48 -12.68
N ASP A 76 -0.99 15.78 -11.44
CA ASP A 76 -0.62 14.76 -10.46
C ASP A 76 -1.87 14.06 -9.94
N CYS A 77 -3.00 14.77 -9.79
CA CYS A 77 -4.25 14.16 -9.37
C CYS A 77 -5.43 14.64 -10.21
N PRO A 78 -6.49 13.82 -10.34
CA PRO A 78 -7.67 14.19 -11.12
C PRO A 78 -8.22 15.55 -10.75
N TYR A 79 -8.69 16.26 -11.78
CA TYR A 79 -9.35 17.53 -11.61
C TYR A 79 -10.67 17.31 -10.85
N GLY A 80 -10.77 17.81 -9.60
CA GLY A 80 -11.88 17.53 -8.67
C GLY A 80 -11.47 16.82 -7.37
N SER A 81 -10.21 16.43 -7.21
CA SER A 81 -9.69 15.91 -5.93
C SER A 81 -9.77 16.97 -4.81
N THR A 82 -10.07 16.52 -3.59
CA THR A 82 -9.88 17.34 -2.38
C THR A 82 -8.43 17.23 -1.94
N TYR A 83 -7.78 18.37 -1.70
CA TYR A 83 -6.38 18.41 -1.27
C TYR A 83 -6.27 18.89 0.17
N PHE A 84 -5.30 18.35 0.91
CA PHE A 84 -4.93 18.84 2.23
C PHE A 84 -3.63 19.64 2.17
N ASN A 85 -3.57 20.73 2.93
CA ASN A 85 -2.33 21.42 3.22
C ASN A 85 -1.56 20.63 4.28
N VAL A 86 -0.25 20.60 4.13
CA VAL A 86 0.67 20.04 5.12
C VAL A 86 1.49 21.16 5.72
N THR A 87 1.64 21.14 7.04
CA THR A 87 2.53 22.05 7.76
C THR A 87 3.63 21.25 8.44
N TYR A 88 4.89 21.62 8.24
CA TYR A 88 6.02 21.09 8.99
C TYR A 88 6.88 22.22 9.53
N THR A 89 7.66 21.95 10.57
CA THR A 89 8.60 22.91 11.14
C THR A 89 10.01 22.47 10.80
N GLU A 90 10.80 23.38 10.23
CA GLU A 90 12.23 23.21 9.99
C GLU A 90 12.97 24.40 10.60
N ASP A 91 14.02 24.12 11.35
CA ASP A 91 14.72 25.08 12.23
C ASP A 91 13.78 25.84 13.17
N THR A 92 13.47 27.11 12.84
CA THR A 92 12.59 27.99 13.63
C THR A 92 11.37 28.45 12.85
N GLU A 93 11.15 27.93 11.64
CA GLU A 93 10.11 28.36 10.72
C GLU A 93 9.07 27.25 10.51
N ILE A 94 7.80 27.65 10.39
CA ILE A 94 6.71 26.77 9.99
C ILE A 94 6.53 26.93 8.49
N TYR A 95 6.73 25.84 7.75
CA TYR A 95 6.51 25.76 6.32
C TYR A 95 5.13 25.15 6.07
N GLU A 96 4.28 25.85 5.33
CA GLU A 96 3.00 25.34 4.83
C GLU A 96 3.13 25.01 3.34
N VAL A 97 2.88 23.76 2.98
CA VAL A 97 2.80 23.29 1.59
C VAL A 97 1.32 23.16 1.23
N PRO A 98 0.77 24.10 0.45
CA PRO A 98 -0.62 24.03 0.04
C PRO A 98 -0.81 22.94 -1.02
N ASN A 99 -1.92 22.19 -0.89
CA ASN A 99 -2.27 21.06 -1.74
C ASN A 99 -1.17 19.99 -1.79
N ALA A 100 -0.84 19.38 -0.65
CA ALA A 100 0.26 18.43 -0.54
C ALA A 100 -0.15 16.95 -0.60
N ILE A 101 -1.40 16.62 -0.28
CA ILE A 101 -1.85 15.22 -0.17
C ILE A 101 -2.74 14.83 -1.34
N CYS A 102 -2.33 13.76 -2.03
CA CYS A 102 -3.10 12.92 -2.93
C CYS A 102 -2.42 11.55 -3.00
N ILE A 103 -3.19 10.45 -2.90
CA ILE A 103 -2.64 9.16 -2.46
C ILE A 103 -2.44 8.19 -3.62
N PHE A 104 -1.22 8.16 -4.15
CA PHE A 104 -0.63 7.05 -4.90
C PHE A 104 0.89 7.26 -4.89
N GLN A 105 1.68 6.18 -5.00
CA GLN A 105 3.13 6.28 -5.00
C GLN A 105 3.71 5.88 -6.37
N THR A 106 4.55 6.76 -6.89
CA THR A 106 5.39 6.53 -8.07
C THR A 106 6.71 7.26 -7.85
N ASP A 107 7.80 6.71 -8.40
CA ASP A 107 9.06 7.44 -8.45
C ASP A 107 9.14 8.22 -9.76
N ILE A 108 9.19 9.55 -9.64
CA ILE A 108 9.28 10.49 -10.76
C ILE A 108 10.32 11.56 -10.46
N GLY A 109 10.83 12.15 -11.52
CA GLY A 109 11.77 13.26 -11.45
C GLY A 109 13.14 12.87 -11.99
N TYR A 110 14.14 13.68 -11.65
CA TYR A 110 15.49 13.52 -12.15
C TYR A 110 16.17 12.32 -11.49
N VAL A 111 16.69 11.42 -12.32
CA VAL A 111 17.50 10.32 -11.81
C VAL A 111 18.81 10.86 -11.22
N GLN A 112 19.21 10.31 -10.07
CA GLN A 112 20.55 10.52 -9.53
C GLN A 112 21.58 9.79 -10.39
N ALA A 113 22.17 10.52 -11.34
CA ALA A 113 23.15 9.98 -12.28
C ALA A 113 24.60 10.17 -11.82
N ASN A 114 25.51 9.41 -12.44
CA ASN A 114 26.95 9.54 -12.24
C ASN A 114 27.66 9.88 -13.56
N TYR A 115 28.93 10.28 -13.48
CA TYR A 115 29.77 10.43 -14.67
C TYR A 115 29.97 9.07 -15.38
N TYR A 116 29.77 9.04 -16.69
CA TYR A 116 29.94 7.82 -17.48
C TYR A 116 31.41 7.42 -17.59
N ARG A 117 31.71 6.17 -17.21
CA ARG A 117 33.05 5.58 -17.20
C ARG A 117 33.14 4.46 -18.24
N PRO A 118 33.74 4.70 -19.42
CA PRO A 118 33.78 3.69 -20.49
C PRO A 118 34.47 2.38 -20.10
N ASP A 119 35.37 2.40 -19.10
CA ASP A 119 36.12 1.24 -18.64
C ASP A 119 35.28 0.20 -17.89
N ASP A 120 34.14 0.59 -17.33
CA ASP A 120 33.20 -0.36 -16.70
C ASP A 120 32.21 -0.98 -17.70
N ASN A 121 32.28 -0.61 -18.99
CA ASN A 121 31.42 -1.10 -20.06
C ASN A 121 29.90 -1.02 -19.74
N GLY A 122 29.50 -0.06 -18.90
CA GLY A 122 28.10 0.14 -18.51
C GLY A 122 27.57 -0.88 -17.51
N LEU A 123 28.43 -1.67 -16.86
CA LEU A 123 28.04 -2.68 -15.87
C LEU A 123 27.37 -2.05 -14.63
N TRP A 124 27.66 -0.78 -14.34
CA TRP A 124 27.05 -0.03 -13.23
C TRP A 124 25.98 0.97 -13.67
N GLY A 125 25.65 0.97 -14.97
CA GLY A 125 24.66 1.84 -15.58
C GLY A 125 25.01 2.15 -17.03
N PRO A 126 24.06 2.10 -17.98
CA PRO A 126 24.33 2.46 -19.36
C PRO A 126 24.65 3.95 -19.50
N CYS A 127 25.35 4.30 -20.58
CA CYS A 127 25.48 5.69 -21.02
C CYS A 127 24.10 6.18 -21.51
N ILE A 128 23.52 7.15 -20.80
CA ILE A 128 22.20 7.73 -21.13
C ILE A 128 22.32 9.16 -21.68
N GLN A 129 23.48 9.79 -21.53
CA GLN A 129 23.89 11.00 -22.23
C GLN A 129 25.42 11.07 -22.33
N GLU A 130 25.97 11.96 -23.15
CA GLU A 130 27.38 12.10 -23.55
C GLU A 130 28.40 11.89 -22.41
N THR A 131 28.08 12.32 -21.18
CA THR A 131 28.93 12.14 -19.99
C THR A 131 28.20 11.55 -18.79
N ILE A 132 26.98 11.00 -18.98
CA ILE A 132 26.07 10.63 -17.89
C ILE A 132 25.74 9.13 -17.95
N ALA A 133 25.96 8.43 -16.84
CA ALA A 133 25.53 7.05 -16.62
C ALA A 133 24.24 6.98 -15.80
N GLY A 134 23.27 6.21 -16.28
CA GLY A 134 22.06 5.85 -15.56
C GLY A 134 22.37 4.80 -14.50
N THR A 135 22.73 5.24 -13.31
CA THR A 135 23.31 4.34 -12.29
C THR A 135 22.30 3.31 -11.81
N LEU A 136 22.69 2.05 -11.74
CA LEU A 136 21.85 0.99 -11.17
C LEU A 136 21.57 1.27 -9.69
N HIS A 137 20.29 1.31 -9.32
CA HIS A 137 19.86 1.49 -7.94
C HIS A 137 18.60 0.66 -7.64
N THR A 138 18.26 0.56 -6.35
CA THR A 138 17.09 -0.16 -5.88
C THR A 138 16.31 0.74 -4.94
N HIS A 139 15.02 0.87 -5.20
CA HIS A 139 14.09 1.52 -4.30
C HIS A 139 13.48 0.48 -3.37
N VAL A 140 13.46 0.78 -2.08
CA VAL A 140 12.71 0.02 -1.08
C VAL A 140 12.08 1.01 -0.12
N MET A 141 10.77 0.93 0.05
CA MET A 141 9.99 1.73 0.99
C MET A 141 9.24 0.81 1.94
N ASN A 142 9.27 1.13 3.22
CA ASN A 142 8.63 0.32 4.25
C ASN A 142 7.34 0.95 4.74
N PHE A 143 6.33 0.12 4.96
CA PHE A 143 5.06 0.50 5.54
C PHE A 143 4.80 -0.30 6.80
N LYS A 144 4.38 0.39 7.86
CA LYS A 144 3.78 -0.21 9.05
C LYS A 144 2.29 -0.34 8.81
N ALA A 145 1.80 -1.57 8.83
CA ALA A 145 0.37 -1.90 8.76
C ALA A 145 -0.01 -2.60 10.06
N ASP A 146 -0.53 -1.82 10.98
CA ASP A 146 -0.94 -2.23 12.32
C ASP A 146 -2.41 -2.65 12.29
N PHE A 147 -2.64 -3.96 12.24
CA PHE A 147 -3.96 -4.54 12.02
C PHE A 147 -4.68 -4.74 13.35
N ASP A 148 -5.82 -4.07 13.49
CA ASP A 148 -6.76 -4.23 14.59
C ASP A 148 -8.08 -4.78 14.03
N LEU A 149 -8.08 -6.03 13.60
CA LEU A 149 -9.28 -6.66 13.02
C LEU A 149 -10.34 -6.88 14.10
N ILE A 150 -11.26 -5.91 14.23
CA ILE A 150 -12.30 -5.82 15.29
C ILE A 150 -11.72 -5.46 16.66
N ASN A 151 -10.59 -6.08 17.02
CA ASN A 151 -9.77 -5.79 18.19
C ASN A 151 -8.30 -6.14 17.87
N PRO A 152 -7.36 -5.85 18.79
CA PRO A 152 -5.94 -6.10 18.54
C PRO A 152 -5.57 -7.59 18.43
N ASN A 153 -6.37 -8.52 18.94
CA ASN A 153 -5.99 -9.93 19.01
C ASN A 153 -6.10 -10.62 17.64
N ASN A 154 -4.96 -10.80 16.99
CA ASN A 154 -4.86 -11.29 15.63
C ASN A 154 -3.84 -12.42 15.51
N THR A 155 -3.89 -13.13 14.38
CA THR A 155 -2.94 -14.21 14.07
C THR A 155 -2.60 -14.17 12.60
N PHE A 156 -1.31 -14.38 12.30
CA PHE A 156 -0.83 -14.45 10.93
C PHE A 156 -0.82 -15.89 10.41
N TYR A 157 -1.37 -16.06 9.20
CA TYR A 157 -1.39 -17.31 8.45
C TYR A 157 -0.60 -17.16 7.16
N LYS A 158 0.32 -18.10 6.93
CA LYS A 158 0.96 -18.34 5.65
C LYS A 158 0.34 -19.59 5.02
N VAL A 159 -0.21 -19.46 3.82
CA VAL A 159 -0.82 -20.58 3.09
C VAL A 159 -0.04 -20.85 1.81
N ASP A 160 0.66 -21.97 1.78
CA ASP A 160 1.42 -22.40 0.60
C ASP A 160 0.56 -23.27 -0.32
N ILE A 161 0.71 -23.08 -1.63
CA ILE A 161 0.19 -23.99 -2.66
C ILE A 161 1.26 -25.04 -2.94
N ILE A 162 0.98 -26.29 -2.58
CA ILE A 162 1.86 -27.42 -2.83
C ILE A 162 1.20 -28.43 -3.76
N VAL A 163 2.02 -29.22 -4.45
CA VAL A 163 1.57 -30.28 -5.36
C VAL A 163 1.85 -31.63 -4.70
N GLU A 164 0.83 -32.47 -4.64
CA GLU A 164 0.96 -33.82 -4.12
C GLU A 164 0.35 -34.85 -5.06
N ASN A 165 0.92 -36.05 -5.01
CA ASN A 165 0.40 -37.20 -5.72
C ASN A 165 -0.77 -37.81 -4.94
N ILE A 166 -1.94 -37.86 -5.58
CA ILE A 166 -3.18 -38.37 -4.98
C ILE A 166 -3.80 -39.46 -5.86
N THR A 167 -4.74 -40.21 -5.28
CA THR A 167 -5.66 -41.10 -6.01
C THR A 167 -7.10 -40.64 -5.75
N GLN A 168 -8.00 -40.85 -6.70
CA GLN A 168 -9.42 -40.51 -6.55
C GLN A 168 -10.31 -41.75 -6.63
N PRO A 169 -11.13 -42.04 -5.60
CA PRO A 169 -11.94 -43.27 -5.56
C PRO A 169 -12.90 -43.43 -6.74
N TRP A 170 -13.34 -42.32 -7.35
CA TRP A 170 -14.28 -42.30 -8.47
C TRP A 170 -13.60 -42.30 -9.86
N PHE A 171 -12.26 -42.30 -9.93
CA PHE A 171 -11.47 -42.45 -11.16
C PHE A 171 -10.31 -43.45 -10.98
N PRO A 172 -10.59 -44.72 -10.61
CA PRO A 172 -9.55 -45.71 -10.33
C PRO A 172 -8.63 -45.96 -11.52
N GLU A 173 -9.13 -45.79 -12.75
CA GLU A 173 -8.37 -45.96 -14.00
C GLU A 173 -7.25 -44.92 -14.19
N ARG A 174 -7.30 -43.79 -13.48
CA ARG A 174 -6.27 -42.73 -13.54
C ARG A 174 -5.06 -43.01 -12.66
N GLY A 175 -5.14 -43.99 -11.76
CA GLY A 175 -4.06 -44.29 -10.83
C GLY A 175 -3.70 -43.07 -9.97
N THR A 176 -2.40 -42.84 -9.77
CA THR A 176 -1.87 -41.69 -9.03
C THR A 176 -1.56 -40.53 -9.98
N PHE A 177 -1.97 -39.32 -9.61
CA PHE A 177 -1.66 -38.10 -10.35
C PHE A 177 -1.50 -36.89 -9.42
N GLU A 178 -0.86 -35.84 -9.94
CA GLU A 178 -0.60 -34.61 -9.22
C GLU A 178 -1.85 -33.74 -9.04
N MET A 179 -2.06 -33.23 -7.84
CA MET A 179 -3.09 -32.24 -7.53
C MET A 179 -2.54 -31.19 -6.56
N MET A 180 -2.99 -29.95 -6.72
CA MET A 180 -2.64 -28.88 -5.78
C MET A 180 -3.46 -29.00 -4.49
N ARG A 181 -2.84 -28.71 -3.35
CA ARG A 181 -3.54 -28.45 -2.09
C ARG A 181 -2.91 -27.29 -1.33
N TYR A 182 -3.65 -26.78 -0.35
CA TYR A 182 -3.14 -25.82 0.62
C TYR A 182 -2.32 -26.52 1.71
N ASN A 183 -1.22 -25.89 2.08
CA ASN A 183 -0.49 -26.13 3.32
C ASN A 183 -0.60 -24.87 4.18
N ILE A 184 -1.44 -24.92 5.20
CA ILE A 184 -1.75 -23.77 6.05
C ILE A 184 -0.82 -23.80 7.26
N THR A 185 -0.05 -22.73 7.45
CA THR A 185 0.84 -22.51 8.58
C THR A 185 0.35 -21.32 9.38
N GLU A 186 0.08 -21.55 10.67
CA GLU A 186 -0.16 -20.51 11.66
C GLU A 186 1.18 -20.11 12.29
N LEU A 187 1.60 -18.86 12.13
CA LEU A 187 2.84 -18.38 12.76
C LEU A 187 2.64 -18.33 14.26
N GLN A 188 3.55 -18.97 14.99
CA GLN A 188 3.46 -19.09 16.44
C GLN A 188 4.23 -17.96 17.14
N THR A 189 5.40 -17.60 16.61
CA THR A 189 6.33 -16.65 17.22
C THR A 189 7.04 -15.79 16.18
N GLU A 190 7.64 -14.69 16.64
CA GLU A 190 8.42 -13.77 15.81
C GLU A 190 9.64 -14.38 15.12
N ASP A 191 10.16 -15.51 15.61
CA ASP A 191 11.19 -16.30 14.93
C ASP A 191 10.78 -16.72 13.51
N GLU A 192 9.47 -16.80 13.25
CA GLU A 192 8.85 -17.11 11.95
C GLU A 192 8.35 -15.85 11.22
N GLY A 193 8.51 -14.68 11.84
CA GLY A 193 7.99 -13.39 11.40
C GLY A 193 8.72 -12.78 10.21
N LEU A 194 9.96 -13.21 9.93
CA LEU A 194 10.71 -12.78 8.73
C LEU A 194 10.37 -13.66 7.54
N LEU A 195 9.52 -13.16 6.64
CA LEU A 195 8.85 -14.01 5.66
C LEU A 195 9.45 -13.88 4.25
N PRO A 196 10.15 -14.92 3.75
CA PRO A 196 10.57 -14.95 2.37
C PRO A 196 9.38 -15.21 1.45
N VAL A 197 9.46 -14.70 0.23
CA VAL A 197 8.47 -14.95 -0.81
C VAL A 197 8.94 -16.09 -1.70
N PRO A 198 8.14 -17.14 -1.91
CA PRO A 198 8.52 -18.23 -2.78
C PRO A 198 8.52 -17.79 -4.25
N ALA A 199 9.24 -18.55 -5.08
CA ALA A 199 9.09 -18.44 -6.51
C ALA A 199 7.62 -18.64 -6.93
N ASN A 200 7.22 -18.01 -8.04
CA ASN A 200 5.90 -18.18 -8.64
C ASN A 200 4.71 -17.76 -7.75
N GLY A 201 4.95 -16.98 -6.68
CA GLY A 201 3.87 -16.47 -5.83
C GLY A 201 3.03 -17.55 -5.15
N GLN A 202 3.63 -18.70 -4.84
CA GLN A 202 2.92 -19.86 -4.28
C GLN A 202 2.57 -19.76 -2.79
N SER A 203 2.72 -18.59 -2.17
CA SER A 203 2.31 -18.33 -0.80
C SER A 203 1.24 -17.23 -0.77
N MET A 204 0.26 -17.39 0.11
CA MET A 204 -0.73 -16.38 0.46
C MET A 204 -0.53 -15.98 1.92
N TYR A 205 -0.70 -14.70 2.22
CA TYR A 205 -0.42 -14.11 3.53
C TYR A 205 -1.70 -13.47 4.08
N THR A 206 -2.12 -13.87 5.27
CA THR A 206 -3.38 -13.41 5.86
C THR A 206 -3.20 -13.10 7.33
N ILE A 207 -3.70 -11.96 7.78
CA ILE A 207 -3.95 -11.68 9.19
C ILE A 207 -5.42 -11.93 9.46
N ALA A 208 -5.73 -12.69 10.52
CA ALA A 208 -7.11 -13.00 10.87
C ALA A 208 -7.31 -13.03 12.38
N ASN A 209 -8.52 -12.68 12.80
CA ASN A 209 -8.97 -12.81 14.18
C ASN A 209 -9.68 -14.16 14.35
N LYS A 210 -9.12 -15.06 15.16
CA LYS A 210 -9.62 -16.44 15.35
C LYS A 210 -10.93 -16.48 16.12
N ASP A 211 -11.17 -15.51 16.98
CA ASP A 211 -12.37 -15.43 17.81
C ASP A 211 -13.55 -14.80 17.06
N ALA A 212 -13.28 -14.09 15.97
CA ALA A 212 -14.27 -13.47 15.11
C ALA A 212 -14.48 -14.28 13.83
N LEU A 213 -15.56 -15.06 13.80
CA LEU A 213 -15.90 -15.93 12.67
C LEU A 213 -16.99 -15.31 11.80
N ASN A 214 -16.94 -15.59 10.49
CA ASN A 214 -18.08 -15.35 9.60
C ASN A 214 -19.15 -16.46 9.75
N GLU A 215 -20.28 -16.34 9.06
CA GLU A 215 -21.39 -17.31 9.19
C GLU A 215 -21.03 -18.75 8.76
N TRP A 216 -19.92 -18.91 8.04
CA TRP A 216 -19.39 -20.19 7.58
C TRP A 216 -18.37 -20.80 8.54
N GLY A 217 -18.11 -20.15 9.68
CA GLY A 217 -17.16 -20.62 10.70
C GLY A 217 -15.69 -20.33 10.37
N ASN A 218 -15.41 -19.47 9.39
CA ASN A 218 -14.03 -19.10 9.05
C ASN A 218 -13.60 -17.83 9.80
N PRO A 219 -12.35 -17.76 10.30
CA PRO A 219 -11.78 -16.53 10.86
C PRO A 219 -11.86 -15.37 9.88
N ARG A 220 -12.31 -14.22 10.37
CA ARG A 220 -12.40 -12.97 9.60
C ARG A 220 -11.01 -12.36 9.51
N GLY A 221 -10.56 -12.09 8.29
CA GLY A 221 -9.20 -11.66 8.04
C GLY A 221 -9.03 -10.71 6.86
N TYR A 222 -7.81 -10.22 6.72
CA TYR A 222 -7.32 -9.47 5.57
C TYR A 222 -6.07 -10.13 5.03
N ARG A 223 -6.01 -10.28 3.71
CA ARG A 223 -4.83 -10.72 2.97
C ARG A 223 -3.91 -9.56 2.68
N ILE A 224 -2.61 -9.82 2.76
CA ILE A 224 -1.55 -8.97 2.22
C ILE A 224 -1.15 -9.57 0.87
N LEU A 225 -1.39 -8.82 -0.20
CA LEU A 225 -1.11 -9.23 -1.57
C LEU A 225 0.14 -8.47 -2.04
N PRO A 226 1.31 -9.12 -2.08
CA PRO A 226 2.47 -8.54 -2.74
C PRO A 226 2.23 -8.53 -4.25
N ASP A 227 2.40 -7.37 -4.89
CA ASP A 227 2.38 -7.27 -6.35
C ASP A 227 3.76 -7.56 -6.96
N LEU A 228 3.94 -7.32 -8.26
CA LEU A 228 5.20 -7.47 -9.01
C LEU A 228 6.41 -6.79 -8.37
N SER A 229 6.17 -5.85 -7.47
CA SER A 229 7.16 -4.98 -6.82
C SER A 229 7.69 -5.52 -5.49
N ASN A 230 7.69 -6.85 -5.37
CA ASN A 230 8.18 -7.59 -4.22
C ASN A 230 9.71 -7.70 -4.22
N VAL A 231 10.36 -6.54 -4.23
CA VAL A 231 11.81 -6.38 -4.32
C VAL A 231 12.36 -6.01 -2.94
N VAL A 232 13.49 -6.61 -2.60
CA VAL A 232 14.27 -6.28 -1.39
C VAL A 232 15.59 -5.68 -1.80
N LEU A 233 16.25 -5.00 -0.87
CA LEU A 233 17.60 -4.49 -1.08
C LEU A 233 18.53 -5.66 -1.43
N ALA A 234 19.08 -5.64 -2.65
CA ALA A 234 19.99 -6.69 -3.12
C ALA A 234 21.32 -6.67 -2.35
N SER A 235 21.76 -5.48 -1.92
CA SER A 235 23.00 -5.31 -1.17
C SER A 235 22.79 -5.54 0.33
N LYS A 236 23.03 -6.76 0.81
CA LYS A 236 22.78 -7.14 2.21
C LYS A 236 23.85 -6.69 3.20
N LEU A 237 25.09 -6.49 2.72
CA LEU A 237 26.29 -6.26 3.54
C LEU A 237 26.99 -4.93 3.23
N SER A 238 26.34 -4.03 2.49
CA SER A 238 26.90 -2.70 2.23
C SER A 238 27.19 -1.97 3.54
N PRO A 239 28.37 -1.34 3.68
CA PRO A 239 28.69 -0.53 4.86
C PRO A 239 27.73 0.67 5.03
N PHE A 240 27.03 1.06 3.96
CA PHE A 240 26.09 2.19 3.97
C PHE A 240 24.69 1.82 4.49
N PHE A 241 24.36 0.53 4.58
CA PHE A 241 23.00 0.02 4.85
C PHE A 241 22.96 -1.04 5.96
N LEU A 242 24.01 -1.13 6.77
CA LEU A 242 24.24 -2.25 7.71
C LEU A 242 23.03 -2.54 8.60
N LYS A 243 22.89 -1.82 9.70
CA LYS A 243 21.76 -1.97 10.63
C LYS A 243 20.66 -0.95 10.39
N SER A 244 21.00 0.18 9.77
CA SER A 244 20.09 1.30 9.51
C SER A 244 18.98 0.98 8.49
N ALA A 245 19.16 -0.06 7.67
CA ALA A 245 18.19 -0.45 6.63
C ALA A 245 17.90 -1.95 6.67
N GLU A 246 17.82 -2.53 7.88
CA GLU A 246 17.48 -3.94 8.09
C GLU A 246 16.09 -4.27 7.54
N TYR A 247 15.11 -3.40 7.77
CA TYR A 247 13.75 -3.53 7.23
C TYR A 247 13.76 -3.82 5.72
N ALA A 248 14.63 -3.17 4.95
CA ALA A 248 14.69 -3.26 3.49
C ALA A 248 15.22 -4.62 2.99
N LYS A 249 15.69 -5.50 3.88
CA LYS A 249 16.30 -6.77 3.52
C LYS A 249 15.30 -7.93 3.50
N GLN A 250 14.07 -7.72 3.95
CA GLN A 250 12.97 -8.70 3.87
C GLN A 250 11.81 -8.13 3.04
N PRO A 251 10.97 -8.95 2.40
CA PRO A 251 9.86 -8.42 1.62
C PRO A 251 8.69 -7.96 2.50
N PHE A 252 8.37 -8.72 3.54
CA PHE A 252 7.54 -8.25 4.65
C PHE A 252 7.89 -9.04 5.91
N ALA A 253 7.54 -8.49 7.06
CA ALA A 253 7.81 -9.08 8.36
C ALA A 253 6.64 -8.87 9.33
N ILE A 254 6.50 -9.77 10.31
CA ILE A 254 5.44 -9.76 11.32
C ILE A 254 6.07 -9.76 12.72
N SER A 255 5.79 -8.73 13.51
CA SER A 255 6.19 -8.64 14.92
C SER A 255 4.97 -8.40 15.80
N ARG A 256 5.14 -8.53 17.11
CA ARG A 256 4.18 -8.04 18.08
C ARG A 256 4.23 -6.51 18.12
N HIS A 257 3.10 -5.87 18.42
CA HIS A 257 3.04 -4.44 18.63
C HIS A 257 3.65 -4.05 19.98
N HIS A 258 4.48 -2.99 19.98
CA HIS A 258 4.95 -2.30 21.17
C HIS A 258 5.00 -0.79 20.96
N ASP A 259 4.60 -0.02 21.97
CA ASP A 259 4.76 1.45 21.98
C ASP A 259 6.24 1.87 21.90
N THR A 260 7.16 1.01 22.32
CA THR A 260 8.62 1.23 22.24
C THR A 260 9.22 0.93 20.87
N GLU A 261 8.43 0.39 19.94
CA GLU A 261 8.84 0.06 18.56
C GLU A 261 7.98 0.85 17.55
N PRO A 262 7.91 2.20 17.66
CA PRO A 262 6.95 2.99 16.91
C PRO A 262 7.26 3.04 15.41
N ALA A 263 8.51 2.79 15.01
CA ALA A 263 8.94 2.91 13.63
C ALA A 263 10.04 1.91 13.23
N ALA A 264 10.07 1.53 11.96
CA ALA A 264 11.08 0.60 11.42
C ALA A 264 12.46 1.22 11.22
N SER A 265 12.56 2.55 11.29
CA SER A 265 13.78 3.34 11.08
C SER A 265 13.74 4.63 11.89
N ALA A 266 14.80 5.43 11.79
CA ALA A 266 14.91 6.75 12.39
C ALA A 266 15.63 7.71 11.44
N GLY A 267 15.23 8.99 11.41
CA GLY A 267 15.71 9.96 10.42
C GLY A 267 17.23 10.20 10.38
N LEU A 268 17.98 9.88 11.46
CA LEU A 268 19.44 9.98 11.49
C LEU A 268 20.17 8.64 11.26
N GLY A 269 19.44 7.54 11.05
CA GLY A 269 19.99 6.19 10.90
C GLY A 269 20.98 6.07 9.76
N GLN A 270 20.75 6.78 8.65
CA GLN A 270 21.65 6.80 7.48
C GLN A 270 23.08 7.29 7.80
N ASN A 271 23.25 8.12 8.84
CA ASN A 271 24.56 8.64 9.24
C ASN A 271 25.33 7.70 10.19
N VAL A 272 24.65 6.71 10.76
CA VAL A 272 25.21 5.78 11.76
C VAL A 272 24.82 4.32 11.44
N PRO A 273 25.17 3.79 10.24
CA PRO A 273 24.69 2.49 9.79
C PRO A 273 25.10 1.32 10.70
N GLU A 274 26.18 1.43 11.49
CA GLU A 274 26.64 0.38 12.41
C GLU A 274 25.91 0.39 13.77
N ALA A 275 25.34 1.54 14.17
CA ALA A 275 24.69 1.76 15.46
C ALA A 275 23.56 2.79 15.34
N PRO A 276 22.52 2.51 14.53
CA PRO A 276 21.36 3.39 14.40
C PRO A 276 20.53 3.40 15.69
N LEU A 277 19.66 4.40 15.83
CA LEU A 277 18.73 4.49 16.96
C LEU A 277 17.70 3.36 16.95
N VAL A 278 17.31 2.91 15.76
CA VAL A 278 16.39 1.79 15.54
C VAL A 278 17.15 0.69 14.81
N GLU A 279 17.22 -0.50 15.42
CA GLU A 279 17.73 -1.73 14.80
C GLU A 279 16.54 -2.65 14.59
N PHE A 280 15.99 -2.68 13.36
CA PHE A 280 14.73 -3.36 13.04
C PHE A 280 14.73 -4.85 13.40
N TRP A 281 15.87 -5.54 13.31
CA TRP A 281 15.94 -6.95 13.70
C TRP A 281 15.77 -7.21 15.19
N LYS A 282 15.81 -6.17 16.05
CA LYS A 282 15.52 -6.33 17.47
C LYS A 282 14.04 -6.53 17.78
N PHE A 283 13.15 -6.23 16.83
CA PHE A 283 11.70 -6.44 16.99
C PHE A 283 11.30 -7.92 16.88
N PHE A 284 12.26 -8.81 16.65
CA PHE A 284 12.03 -10.25 16.48
C PHE A 284 12.80 -10.99 17.56
N ASP A 285 12.27 -10.97 18.78
CA ASP A 285 12.92 -11.51 19.98
C ASP A 285 12.23 -12.76 20.54
N GLY A 286 11.30 -13.33 19.77
CA GLY A 286 10.70 -14.65 19.98
C GLY A 286 9.35 -14.60 20.70
N GLU A 287 8.71 -13.43 20.74
CA GLU A 287 7.37 -13.29 21.30
C GLU A 287 6.31 -14.06 20.51
N SER A 288 5.18 -14.34 21.15
CA SER A 288 4.06 -15.03 20.52
C SER A 288 3.29 -14.11 19.59
N LEU A 289 2.80 -14.67 18.48
CA LEU A 289 2.00 -14.00 17.46
C LEU A 289 0.54 -14.52 17.37
N VAL A 290 0.10 -15.34 18.33
CA VAL A 290 -1.20 -16.03 18.26
C VAL A 290 -2.24 -15.34 19.15
N GLN A 291 -3.24 -14.72 18.52
CA GLN A 291 -4.28 -13.88 19.14
C GLN A 291 -3.67 -12.72 19.95
N GLU A 292 -2.63 -12.11 19.40
CA GLU A 292 -1.90 -10.98 19.97
C GLU A 292 -2.04 -9.77 19.05
N ASP A 293 -1.71 -8.60 19.58
CA ASP A 293 -1.54 -7.37 18.82
C ASP A 293 -0.31 -7.48 17.93
N ILE A 294 -0.50 -7.56 16.61
CA ILE A 294 0.57 -7.82 15.64
C ILE A 294 0.62 -6.76 14.55
N VAL A 295 1.85 -6.42 14.16
CA VAL A 295 2.16 -5.43 13.14
C VAL A 295 2.74 -6.13 11.92
N ALA A 296 2.24 -5.77 10.74
CA ALA A 296 2.85 -6.14 9.46
C ALA A 296 3.73 -5.01 8.92
N TRP A 297 5.00 -5.31 8.72
CA TRP A 297 5.97 -4.42 8.09
C TRP A 297 6.11 -4.81 6.62
N VAL A 298 5.53 -4.05 5.71
CA VAL A 298 5.43 -4.41 4.29
C VAL A 298 6.35 -3.52 3.46
N ASN A 299 7.20 -4.12 2.63
CA ASN A 299 8.02 -3.37 1.70
C ASN A 299 7.42 -3.30 0.30
N LEU A 300 7.60 -2.14 -0.31
CA LEU A 300 7.38 -1.84 -1.72
C LEU A 300 8.75 -1.57 -2.34
N GLY A 301 9.01 -2.03 -3.57
CA GLY A 301 10.31 -1.77 -4.17
C GLY A 301 10.45 -2.07 -5.65
N MET A 302 11.54 -1.59 -6.23
CA MET A 302 11.91 -1.86 -7.62
C MET A 302 13.43 -1.82 -7.83
N HIS A 303 13.93 -2.67 -8.73
CA HIS A 303 15.27 -2.51 -9.28
C HIS A 303 15.19 -1.59 -10.50
N HIS A 304 15.87 -0.45 -10.44
CA HIS A 304 15.79 0.55 -11.49
C HIS A 304 16.97 0.41 -12.44
N TYR A 305 16.72 -0.15 -13.63
CA TYR A 305 17.64 -0.03 -14.75
C TYR A 305 17.35 1.28 -15.48
N THR A 306 18.09 2.32 -15.16
CA THR A 306 17.93 3.63 -15.81
C THR A 306 18.38 3.56 -17.26
N ARG A 307 17.53 4.06 -18.16
CA ARG A 307 17.74 4.04 -19.61
C ARG A 307 17.56 5.44 -20.22
N ALA A 308 17.71 5.54 -21.53
CA ALA A 308 17.66 6.83 -22.23
C ALA A 308 16.29 7.52 -22.08
N GLU A 309 15.21 6.74 -21.97
CA GLU A 309 13.85 7.21 -21.77
C GLU A 309 13.60 7.83 -20.38
N ASP A 310 14.53 7.69 -19.43
CA ASP A 310 14.49 8.35 -18.12
C ASP A 310 15.06 9.79 -18.15
N ILE A 311 15.40 10.30 -19.35
CA ILE A 311 15.83 11.69 -19.55
C ILE A 311 14.71 12.49 -20.23
N PRO A 312 14.27 13.63 -19.65
CA PRO A 312 14.80 14.26 -18.45
C PRO A 312 14.30 13.68 -17.12
N ASN A 313 13.20 12.91 -17.13
CA ASN A 313 12.59 12.36 -15.93
C ASN A 313 12.23 10.88 -16.12
N THR A 314 12.23 10.13 -15.03
CA THR A 314 11.73 8.76 -15.00
C THR A 314 10.23 8.68 -15.26
N LEU A 315 9.82 7.60 -15.94
CA LEU A 315 8.44 7.36 -16.36
C LEU A 315 7.64 6.60 -15.30
N MET A 316 6.59 7.23 -14.79
CA MET A 316 5.62 6.64 -13.84
C MET A 316 4.96 5.35 -14.36
N SER A 317 4.83 5.19 -15.68
CA SER A 317 4.21 4.01 -16.28
C SER A 317 4.97 2.71 -16.01
N GLU A 318 6.27 2.79 -15.67
CA GLU A 318 7.11 1.64 -15.33
C GLU A 318 7.67 1.72 -13.91
N ALA A 319 7.93 2.92 -13.40
CA ALA A 319 8.37 3.15 -12.02
C ALA A 319 7.20 3.11 -11.03
N HIS A 320 6.59 1.93 -10.89
CA HIS A 320 5.44 1.69 -10.02
C HIS A 320 5.68 0.54 -9.04
N SER A 321 5.16 0.71 -7.82
CA SER A 321 5.10 -0.34 -6.81
C SER A 321 3.83 -0.24 -5.99
N ASN A 322 3.23 -1.39 -5.67
CA ASN A 322 2.04 -1.44 -4.84
C ASN A 322 1.95 -2.74 -4.03
N THR A 323 1.04 -2.71 -3.07
CA THR A 323 0.52 -3.87 -2.36
C THR A 323 -0.97 -3.66 -2.15
N PHE A 324 -1.71 -4.75 -1.95
CA PHE A 324 -3.14 -4.66 -1.62
C PHE A 324 -3.43 -5.35 -0.30
N PHE A 325 -4.26 -4.69 0.50
CA PHE A 325 -4.94 -5.30 1.63
C PHE A 325 -6.37 -5.64 1.20
N ALA A 326 -6.71 -6.92 1.20
CA ALA A 326 -8.00 -7.38 0.69
C ALA A 326 -8.73 -8.25 1.73
N PRO A 327 -10.04 -8.09 1.92
CA PRO A 327 -10.79 -8.94 2.84
C PRO A 327 -10.66 -10.42 2.46
N GLN A 328 -10.48 -11.27 3.46
CA GLN A 328 -10.53 -12.73 3.36
C GLN A 328 -11.45 -13.26 4.44
N ASN A 329 -12.58 -13.84 4.04
CA ASN A 329 -13.63 -14.27 4.95
C ASN A 329 -14.15 -13.17 5.89
N TRP A 330 -13.85 -11.89 5.61
CA TRP A 330 -14.28 -10.75 6.42
C TRP A 330 -15.80 -10.61 6.44
N GLY A 331 -16.43 -10.66 5.26
CA GLY A 331 -17.87 -10.72 5.11
C GLY A 331 -18.37 -12.16 5.00
N ASN A 332 -19.69 -12.31 5.09
CA ASN A 332 -20.38 -13.55 4.73
C ASN A 332 -20.48 -13.73 3.21
N THR A 333 -20.36 -12.62 2.47
CA THR A 333 -20.36 -12.55 1.01
C THR A 333 -19.54 -11.33 0.55
N GLU A 334 -19.46 -11.14 -0.77
CA GLU A 334 -18.81 -9.96 -1.37
C GLU A 334 -19.51 -8.66 -0.89
N LEU A 335 -18.72 -7.64 -0.54
CA LEU A 335 -19.14 -6.51 0.29
C LEU A 335 -19.66 -5.30 -0.50
N THR A 336 -19.68 -5.34 -1.83
CA THR A 336 -20.16 -4.25 -2.70
C THR A 336 -21.61 -4.42 -3.17
N LYS A 337 -22.30 -5.45 -2.71
CA LYS A 337 -23.72 -5.73 -3.07
C LYS A 337 -24.70 -4.62 -2.69
N ASP A 338 -24.35 -3.77 -1.74
CA ASP A 338 -25.16 -2.63 -1.28
C ASP A 338 -24.80 -1.31 -1.97
N LEU A 339 -23.90 -1.34 -2.95
CA LEU A 339 -23.56 -0.17 -3.75
C LEU A 339 -24.74 0.26 -4.62
N ALA A 340 -25.15 1.52 -4.45
CA ALA A 340 -26.23 2.12 -5.22
C ALA A 340 -25.93 2.21 -6.73
N ASN A 341 -24.65 2.33 -7.11
CA ASN A 341 -24.20 2.40 -8.50
C ASN A 341 -24.09 1.04 -9.21
N SER A 342 -24.80 0.02 -8.73
CA SER A 342 -24.97 -1.26 -9.45
C SER A 342 -26.09 -1.17 -10.50
N ILE A 343 -25.89 -1.85 -11.63
CA ILE A 343 -26.90 -1.94 -12.71
C ILE A 343 -27.19 -3.41 -12.97
N ILE A 344 -28.47 -3.77 -12.92
CA ILE A 344 -28.95 -5.13 -13.20
C ILE A 344 -29.80 -5.06 -14.46
N PHE A 345 -29.50 -5.89 -15.47
CA PHE A 345 -30.33 -6.00 -16.67
C PHE A 345 -31.32 -7.14 -16.51
N GLU A 346 -32.60 -6.81 -16.49
CA GLU A 346 -33.67 -7.81 -16.46
C GLU A 346 -34.30 -7.92 -17.85
N ALA A 347 -34.53 -9.16 -18.29
CA ALA A 347 -35.28 -9.41 -19.51
C ALA A 347 -36.77 -9.22 -19.22
N ASN A 348 -37.44 -8.38 -20.01
CA ASN A 348 -38.87 -8.22 -19.96
C ASN A 348 -39.59 -9.36 -20.71
N SER A 349 -40.91 -9.39 -20.67
CA SER A 349 -41.74 -10.40 -21.35
C SER A 349 -41.63 -10.41 -22.89
N ASN A 350 -40.94 -9.43 -23.47
CA ASN A 350 -40.73 -9.27 -24.92
C ASN A 350 -39.28 -9.58 -25.34
N ASP A 351 -38.46 -10.17 -24.45
CA ASP A 351 -37.02 -10.39 -24.63
C ASP A 351 -36.19 -9.10 -24.79
N ASP A 352 -36.70 -7.93 -24.38
CA ASP A 352 -35.89 -6.71 -24.27
C ASP A 352 -35.23 -6.64 -22.88
N PHE A 353 -34.04 -6.02 -22.81
CA PHE A 353 -33.35 -5.78 -21.54
C PHE A 353 -33.68 -4.39 -20.99
N VAL A 354 -34.20 -4.33 -19.77
CA VAL A 354 -34.44 -3.08 -19.04
C VAL A 354 -33.42 -2.96 -17.91
N PRO A 355 -32.65 -1.86 -17.81
CA PRO A 355 -31.73 -1.65 -16.71
C PRO A 355 -32.50 -1.26 -15.44
N TYR A 356 -32.19 -1.94 -14.34
CA TYR A 356 -32.54 -1.55 -12.99
C TYR A 356 -31.32 -0.86 -12.35
N THR A 357 -31.46 0.41 -11.97
CA THR A 357 -30.36 1.29 -11.54
C THR A 357 -30.43 1.70 -10.06
N ASN A 358 -31.17 0.98 -9.22
CA ASN A 358 -31.42 1.34 -7.82
C ASN A 358 -31.88 2.80 -7.62
N ASP A 359 -32.73 3.31 -8.52
CA ASP A 359 -33.20 4.70 -8.52
C ASP A 359 -32.08 5.77 -8.64
N VAL A 360 -30.87 5.37 -9.06
CA VAL A 360 -29.79 6.29 -9.40
C VAL A 360 -29.92 6.71 -10.87
N GLU A 361 -30.22 7.98 -11.11
CA GLU A 361 -30.21 8.58 -12.45
C GLU A 361 -28.87 9.29 -12.70
N PRO A 362 -28.11 8.91 -13.75
CA PRO A 362 -26.90 9.63 -14.09
C PRO A 362 -27.24 11.05 -14.58
N PRO A 363 -26.44 12.07 -14.21
CA PRO A 363 -26.68 13.42 -14.67
C PRO A 363 -26.52 13.53 -16.21
N ASN A 364 -27.37 14.33 -16.85
CA ASN A 364 -27.36 14.54 -18.30
C ASN A 364 -26.07 15.22 -18.81
N CYS A 365 -25.35 15.93 -17.95
CA CYS A 365 -24.05 16.53 -18.23
C CYS A 365 -23.28 16.81 -16.93
N MET A 366 -21.96 16.89 -17.01
CA MET A 366 -21.13 17.47 -15.93
C MET A 366 -21.02 18.99 -16.14
N ALA A 367 -21.25 19.78 -15.09
CA ALA A 367 -21.09 21.23 -15.16
C ALA A 367 -19.61 21.59 -15.01
N LEU A 368 -19.05 22.33 -15.98
CA LEU A 368 -17.71 22.90 -15.84
C LEU A 368 -17.75 24.13 -14.92
N LEU A 369 -16.89 24.19 -13.91
CA LEU A 369 -16.70 25.36 -13.04
C LEU A 369 -15.68 26.35 -13.61
N PRO A 370 -15.69 27.62 -13.12
CA PRO A 370 -14.64 28.60 -13.42
C PRO A 370 -13.23 28.17 -13.03
N SER A 371 -13.08 27.24 -12.09
CA SER A 371 -11.79 26.64 -11.72
C SER A 371 -11.27 25.68 -12.81
N ASP A 372 -12.15 25.16 -13.67
CA ASP A 372 -11.86 24.10 -14.65
C ASP A 372 -11.16 24.65 -15.90
N THR A 373 -10.87 25.95 -15.88
CA THR A 373 -9.98 26.59 -16.84
C THR A 373 -8.55 26.19 -16.54
N LEU A 374 -7.94 25.44 -17.45
CA LEU A 374 -6.51 25.10 -17.45
C LEU A 374 -5.63 26.32 -17.06
N PRO A 375 -5.02 26.33 -15.86
CA PRO A 375 -3.99 27.30 -15.54
C PRO A 375 -2.71 26.89 -16.28
N GLY A 376 -2.59 27.31 -17.54
CA GLY A 376 -1.36 27.09 -18.31
C GLY A 376 -1.54 26.51 -19.71
N VAL A 377 -2.51 26.97 -20.49
CA VAL A 377 -2.36 26.88 -21.95
C VAL A 377 -1.24 27.83 -22.32
N PHE A 378 -0.09 27.27 -22.73
CA PHE A 378 1.02 28.00 -23.32
C PHE A 378 0.48 29.02 -24.33
N THR A 379 0.61 30.30 -24.01
CA THR A 379 0.38 31.35 -25.00
C THR A 379 1.48 31.22 -26.04
N SER A 380 1.07 30.99 -27.29
CA SER A 380 1.92 30.82 -28.47
C SER A 380 2.99 31.88 -28.64
#